data_AF-A0A250JBS9-F1
#
_entry.id   AF-A0A250JBS9-F1
#
_cell.length_a   1.000
_cell.length_b   1.000
_cell.length_c   1.000
_cell.angle_alpha   90.00
_cell.angle_beta   90.00
_cell.angle_gamma   90.00
#
_symmetry.space_group_name_H-M   'P 1'
#
loop_
_entity.id
_entity.type
_entity.pdbx_description
1 polymer ?
#
loop_
_entity_poly.entity_id
_entity_poly.type
_entity_poly.pdbx_seq_one_letter_code
_entity_poly.pdbx_strand_id
1 'polypeptide(L)'
;MPNTVIVNNLTVVHKQTNGVSFAFPDVCKTPAPPAPPVPIPYPNVARSSDAAECAQTVTADGNPLMHKGSYFSTSTGDEAGSAQGVVSNKIKGKAYPKMYSFDVKVEGQNVFRFSDIMLQNGGSPTNTPPAAEMQANMLALGNSQTKDLSEAEVTRLKWSKTEAICGDKVQLSLQTRKVDGELSLPVRVHRAEDLKAVLANIHPKVKGNKSQEDWIVVRGPYKKTVRARARQSLLKGKEITNQTLEIKAPEAFRQMVGPFQRLTPQYVRQNIGGSLVWTPTGVNYGWEVCYEIELKEGELVITRKIDFQLIGGATLSAKKKRNWKREIETVWNRKFKLHREKCKRGDRCTCSSKNGCCAWSIRIVCEFGPGQGMKTELHKGTNQASGWGTALWWYSHTWWEGASGVPTTVRAHEFGHQIGMYDEYPEGACDPARQYTNVPSSIMNAGSKLYPRHMKEFHDWFDTKAKSLVGKTKLVRL
;
A
#
# COMPACT_ATOMS: atom_id res chain seq x y z
N MET A 1 30.19 4.17 18.97
CA MET A 1 31.38 4.36 18.11
C MET A 1 31.04 3.85 16.72
N PRO A 2 31.86 4.02 15.66
CA PRO A 2 31.46 3.54 14.35
C PRO A 2 31.38 2.00 14.35
N ASN A 3 30.37 1.46 13.68
CA ASN A 3 30.05 0.03 13.57
C ASN A 3 30.59 -0.50 12.23
N THR A 4 31.92 -0.58 12.09
CA THR A 4 32.56 -0.63 10.75
C THR A 4 32.73 -2.03 10.16
N VAL A 5 32.76 -3.05 11.02
CA VAL A 5 33.03 -4.43 10.59
C VAL A 5 31.72 -5.17 10.32
N ILE A 6 31.65 -5.83 9.16
CA ILE A 6 30.43 -6.46 8.65
C ILE A 6 30.71 -7.92 8.31
N VAL A 7 29.83 -8.81 8.78
CA VAL A 7 29.86 -10.25 8.52
C VAL A 7 28.49 -10.68 7.99
N ASN A 8 28.45 -11.28 6.80
CA ASN A 8 27.22 -11.67 6.10
C ASN A 8 26.16 -10.54 6.02
N ASN A 9 26.57 -9.32 5.65
CA ASN A 9 25.70 -8.13 5.59
C ASN A 9 25.12 -7.65 6.94
N LEU A 10 25.66 -8.15 8.06
CA LEU A 10 25.25 -7.77 9.41
C LEU A 10 26.49 -7.27 10.17
N THR A 11 26.39 -6.10 10.80
CA THR A 11 27.44 -5.56 11.67
C THR A 11 27.73 -6.54 12.82
N VAL A 12 29.00 -6.74 13.14
CA VAL A 12 29.43 -7.58 14.27
C VAL A 12 29.16 -6.90 15.62
N VAL A 13 28.92 -7.67 16.69
CA VAL A 13 28.66 -7.12 18.02
C VAL A 13 29.96 -6.98 18.82
N HIS A 14 30.16 -5.84 19.47
CA HIS A 14 31.18 -5.61 20.49
C HIS A 14 30.67 -4.60 21.53
N LYS A 15 31.44 -4.34 22.59
CA LYS A 15 30.98 -3.56 23.77
C LYS A 15 30.44 -2.16 23.45
N GLN A 16 30.93 -1.54 22.38
CA GLN A 16 30.67 -0.13 22.03
C GLN A 16 29.74 0.05 20.82
N THR A 17 29.07 -1.01 20.37
CA THR A 17 28.13 -0.94 19.24
C THR A 17 26.77 -0.32 19.59
N ASN A 18 26.52 -0.05 20.87
CA ASN A 18 25.24 0.43 21.41
C ASN A 18 24.06 -0.51 21.10
N GLY A 19 24.35 -1.81 21.09
CA GLY A 19 23.37 -2.86 20.88
C GLY A 19 22.41 -3.06 22.04
N VAL A 20 21.14 -3.32 21.73
CA VAL A 20 20.09 -3.57 22.72
C VAL A 20 19.27 -4.78 22.30
N SER A 21 19.13 -5.76 23.19
CA SER A 21 18.15 -6.84 23.08
C SER A 21 17.01 -6.57 24.05
N PHE A 22 15.79 -6.45 23.54
CA PHE A 22 14.59 -6.20 24.33
C PHE A 22 13.64 -7.40 24.21
N ALA A 23 13.33 -8.04 25.33
CA ALA A 23 12.44 -9.18 25.42
C ALA A 23 11.18 -8.84 26.24
N PHE A 24 10.02 -9.26 25.74
CA PHE A 24 8.73 -9.14 26.44
C PHE A 24 7.77 -10.20 25.89
N PRO A 25 6.91 -10.83 26.73
CA PRO A 25 6.85 -10.68 28.19
C PRO A 25 7.91 -11.53 28.93
N ASP A 26 8.40 -11.03 30.07
CA ASP A 26 9.08 -11.79 31.12
C ASP A 26 8.14 -11.90 32.32
N VAL A 27 7.40 -13.02 32.45
CA VAL A 27 6.33 -13.13 33.46
C VAL A 27 6.89 -13.51 34.83
N CYS A 28 7.03 -12.55 35.74
CA CYS A 28 7.61 -12.80 37.06
C CYS A 28 6.55 -12.84 38.16
N LYS A 29 6.85 -13.55 39.24
CA LYS A 29 6.06 -13.56 40.47
C LYS A 29 6.31 -12.24 41.21
N THR A 30 5.29 -11.39 41.31
CA THR A 30 5.37 -10.09 41.97
C THR A 30 4.68 -10.11 43.33
N PRO A 31 5.37 -9.74 44.42
CA PRO A 31 4.73 -9.65 45.74
C PRO A 31 3.51 -8.72 45.73
N ALA A 32 2.38 -9.19 46.26
CA ALA A 32 1.14 -8.42 46.35
C ALA A 32 0.46 -8.52 47.73
N PRO A 33 1.13 -8.20 48.86
CA PRO A 33 0.55 -8.39 50.20
C PRO A 33 -0.78 -7.61 50.38
N PRO A 34 -1.79 -8.19 51.06
CA PRO A 34 -1.78 -9.49 51.76
C PRO A 34 -2.02 -10.71 50.85
N ALA A 35 -2.19 -10.52 49.54
CA ALA A 35 -2.40 -11.60 48.59
C ALA A 35 -1.09 -12.34 48.21
N PRO A 36 -1.18 -13.61 47.74
CA PRO A 36 -0.03 -14.32 47.17
C PRO A 36 0.60 -13.59 45.97
N PRO A 37 1.87 -13.88 45.62
CA PRO A 37 2.51 -13.27 44.47
C PRO A 37 1.71 -13.49 43.17
N VAL A 38 1.54 -12.40 42.40
CA VAL A 38 0.78 -12.41 41.15
C VAL A 38 1.75 -12.48 39.96
N PRO A 39 1.50 -13.33 38.95
CA PRO A 39 2.27 -13.31 37.71
C PRO A 39 2.06 -12.00 36.94
N ILE A 40 3.11 -11.20 36.78
CA ILE A 40 3.08 -9.91 36.06
C ILE A 40 4.11 -9.94 34.92
N PRO A 41 3.74 -9.54 33.69
CA PRO A 41 4.68 -9.44 32.59
C PRO A 41 5.56 -8.18 32.71
N TYR A 42 6.88 -8.37 32.73
CA TYR A 42 7.87 -7.30 32.74
C TYR A 42 8.67 -7.25 31.43
N PRO A 43 9.25 -6.09 31.07
CA PRO A 43 10.29 -6.02 30.06
C PRO A 43 11.59 -6.62 30.60
N ASN A 44 12.42 -7.16 29.71
CA ASN A 44 13.80 -7.51 30.03
C ASN A 44 14.72 -6.98 28.92
N VAL A 45 15.82 -6.34 29.34
CA VAL A 45 16.72 -5.60 28.47
C VAL A 45 18.15 -5.99 28.77
N ALA A 46 18.85 -6.46 27.73
CA ALA A 46 20.28 -6.74 27.76
C ALA A 46 21.00 -5.82 26.76
N ARG A 47 22.20 -5.34 27.11
CA ARG A 47 22.92 -4.33 26.32
C ARG A 47 24.32 -4.80 25.93
N SER A 48 24.77 -4.39 24.75
CA SER A 48 26.12 -4.69 24.27
C SER A 48 27.21 -4.13 25.17
N SER A 49 26.94 -3.04 25.90
CA SER A 49 27.84 -2.48 26.92
C SER A 49 28.24 -3.49 27.99
N ASP A 50 27.46 -4.55 28.17
CA ASP A 50 27.67 -5.60 29.17
C ASP A 50 28.38 -6.84 28.57
N ALA A 51 28.89 -6.75 27.33
CA ALA A 51 29.59 -7.84 26.65
C ALA A 51 30.79 -8.37 27.45
N ALA A 52 30.85 -9.70 27.57
CA ALA A 52 31.88 -10.45 28.30
C ALA A 52 32.20 -11.77 27.56
N GLU A 53 33.35 -12.37 27.88
CA GLU A 53 33.92 -13.53 27.17
C GLU A 53 33.98 -13.33 25.65
N CYS A 54 34.42 -12.13 25.24
CA CYS A 54 34.71 -11.80 23.85
C CYS A 54 36.06 -12.40 23.40
N ALA A 55 36.34 -12.31 22.09
CA ALA A 55 37.58 -12.81 21.52
C ALA A 55 38.82 -12.19 22.17
N GLN A 56 39.90 -12.96 22.29
CA GLN A 56 41.14 -12.50 22.93
C GLN A 56 42.10 -11.82 21.95
N THR A 57 42.10 -12.26 20.69
CA THR A 57 43.06 -11.87 19.65
C THR A 57 42.43 -11.07 18.52
N VAL A 58 41.11 -11.10 18.37
CA VAL A 58 40.38 -10.43 17.28
C VAL A 58 39.57 -9.25 17.79
N THR A 59 39.83 -8.08 17.24
CA THR A 59 39.11 -6.85 17.56
C THR A 59 38.34 -6.32 16.35
N ALA A 60 37.23 -5.63 16.63
CA ALA A 60 36.48 -4.80 15.69
C ALA A 60 36.27 -3.43 16.33
N ASP A 61 36.51 -2.36 15.57
CA ASP A 61 36.38 -0.98 16.05
C ASP A 61 37.15 -0.73 17.37
N GLY A 62 38.33 -1.34 17.51
CA GLY A 62 39.18 -1.26 18.69
C GLY A 62 38.69 -2.06 19.92
N ASN A 63 37.65 -2.89 19.77
CA ASN A 63 37.07 -3.68 20.86
C ASN A 63 37.12 -5.18 20.57
N PRO A 64 37.29 -6.04 21.60
CA PRO A 64 37.10 -7.48 21.49
C PRO A 64 35.75 -7.85 20.85
N LEU A 65 35.80 -8.67 19.80
CA LEU A 65 34.63 -9.06 19.02
C LEU A 65 33.84 -10.17 19.73
N MET A 66 32.50 -10.10 19.71
CA MET A 66 31.66 -11.16 20.27
C MET A 66 31.46 -12.33 19.31
N HIS A 67 31.54 -13.54 19.87
CA HIS A 67 31.35 -14.80 19.15
C HIS A 67 30.45 -15.74 19.97
N LYS A 68 30.33 -17.00 19.52
CA LYS A 68 29.46 -18.01 20.12
C LYS A 68 29.65 -18.26 21.61
N GLY A 69 30.84 -18.04 22.14
CA GLY A 69 31.16 -18.19 23.57
C GLY A 69 30.82 -16.96 24.41
N SER A 70 30.59 -15.81 23.78
CA SER A 70 30.37 -14.53 24.45
C SER A 70 28.93 -14.40 24.97
N TYR A 71 28.74 -13.50 25.93
CA TYR A 71 27.42 -13.17 26.48
C TYR A 71 27.36 -11.70 26.92
N PHE A 72 26.15 -11.18 27.11
CA PHE A 72 25.98 -9.97 27.93
C PHE A 72 25.90 -10.39 29.39
N SER A 73 26.70 -9.77 30.25
CA SER A 73 26.88 -10.18 31.65
C SER A 73 25.61 -10.03 32.50
N THR A 74 24.66 -9.20 32.07
CA THR A 74 23.37 -9.01 32.75
C THR A 74 22.24 -8.64 31.78
N SER A 75 21.01 -8.82 32.24
CA SER A 75 19.77 -8.30 31.69
C SER A 75 18.92 -7.74 32.83
N THR A 76 18.09 -6.74 32.56
CA THR A 76 17.39 -5.90 33.58
C THR A 76 16.01 -5.46 33.09
N GLY A 77 15.09 -5.13 34.00
CA GLY A 77 13.75 -4.63 33.69
C GLY A 77 12.62 -5.36 34.43
N ASP A 78 12.91 -6.52 35.00
CA ASP A 78 12.00 -7.44 35.67
C ASP A 78 12.20 -7.53 37.20
N GLU A 79 13.00 -6.62 37.78
CA GLU A 79 13.36 -6.62 39.20
C GLU A 79 12.17 -6.47 40.16
N ALA A 80 11.09 -5.83 39.70
CA ALA A 80 9.86 -5.70 40.49
C ALA A 80 9.15 -7.05 40.71
N GLY A 81 9.38 -8.03 39.84
CA GLY A 81 8.96 -9.41 40.02
C GLY A 81 9.89 -10.18 40.94
N SER A 82 10.20 -9.62 42.12
CA SER A 82 11.29 -10.06 43.01
C SER A 82 11.19 -11.50 43.51
N ALA A 83 10.03 -12.15 43.38
CA ALA A 83 9.87 -13.59 43.64
C ALA A 83 10.19 -14.48 42.41
N GLN A 84 10.86 -13.92 41.40
CA GLN A 84 11.44 -14.57 40.23
C GLN A 84 10.48 -14.96 39.11
N GLY A 85 11.03 -15.18 37.91
CA GLY A 85 10.31 -15.66 36.74
C GLY A 85 9.52 -16.94 37.01
N VAL A 86 8.30 -17.04 36.48
CA VAL A 86 7.45 -18.23 36.68
C VAL A 86 8.07 -19.50 36.10
N VAL A 87 8.87 -19.37 35.04
CA VAL A 87 9.63 -20.48 34.43
C VAL A 87 11.10 -20.48 34.86
N SER A 88 11.78 -19.33 34.76
CA SER A 88 13.25 -19.27 34.91
C SER A 88 13.72 -19.30 36.36
N ASN A 89 12.87 -18.97 37.34
CA ASN A 89 13.26 -18.64 38.71
C ASN A 89 14.45 -17.67 38.77
N LYS A 90 14.49 -16.68 37.86
CA LYS A 90 15.47 -15.58 37.83
C LYS A 90 14.76 -14.24 37.64
N ILE A 91 15.38 -13.17 38.12
CA ILE A 91 14.98 -11.74 37.91
C ILE A 91 16.10 -10.87 37.33
N LYS A 92 17.28 -11.48 37.14
CA LYS A 92 18.49 -10.94 36.52
C LYS A 92 19.36 -12.10 36.09
N GLY A 93 20.05 -11.97 34.96
CA GLY A 93 21.04 -12.95 34.56
C GLY A 93 21.72 -12.62 33.25
N LYS A 94 22.68 -13.45 32.86
CA LYS A 94 23.41 -13.31 31.59
C LYS A 94 22.45 -13.41 30.40
N ALA A 95 22.68 -12.64 29.33
CA ALA A 95 22.00 -12.87 28.06
C ALA A 95 22.94 -13.64 27.12
N TYR A 96 22.51 -14.84 26.71
CA TYR A 96 23.28 -15.70 25.82
C TYR A 96 22.76 -15.58 24.40
N PRO A 97 23.63 -15.29 23.42
CA PRO A 97 23.21 -15.41 22.04
C PRO A 97 22.86 -16.87 21.70
N LYS A 98 22.02 -17.05 20.67
CA LYS A 98 21.58 -18.36 20.17
C LYS A 98 21.62 -18.48 18.64
N MET A 99 21.79 -17.36 17.94
CA MET A 99 22.14 -17.33 16.53
C MET A 99 23.46 -16.61 16.34
N TYR A 100 24.14 -16.93 15.25
CA TYR A 100 25.47 -16.47 14.90
C TYR A 100 25.66 -16.57 13.38
N SER A 101 26.78 -16.06 12.87
CA SER A 101 27.22 -16.32 11.49
C SER A 101 27.28 -17.82 11.20
N PHE A 102 26.89 -18.24 10.00
CA PHE A 102 26.91 -19.65 9.60
C PHE A 102 28.31 -20.12 9.18
N ASP A 103 29.15 -19.20 8.71
CA ASP A 103 30.38 -19.49 7.97
C ASP A 103 31.60 -18.72 8.49
N VAL A 104 31.43 -17.53 9.07
CA VAL A 104 32.52 -16.72 9.61
C VAL A 104 32.73 -17.01 11.09
N LYS A 105 33.95 -17.40 11.42
CA LYS A 105 34.40 -17.74 12.77
C LYS A 105 35.60 -16.89 13.19
N VAL A 106 35.64 -16.51 14.46
CA VAL A 106 36.83 -15.97 15.12
C VAL A 106 37.20 -16.93 16.25
N GLU A 107 38.48 -17.27 16.37
CA GLU A 107 38.96 -18.21 17.40
C GLU A 107 38.18 -19.54 17.39
N GLY A 108 37.81 -20.02 16.20
CA GLY A 108 37.00 -21.25 16.02
C GLY A 108 35.51 -21.11 16.36
N GLN A 109 35.05 -19.95 16.82
CA GLN A 109 33.69 -19.67 17.25
C GLN A 109 32.97 -18.74 16.27
N ASN A 110 31.71 -19.05 15.93
CA ASN A 110 30.91 -18.25 15.00
C ASN A 110 30.67 -16.83 15.54
N VAL A 111 30.76 -15.82 14.66
CA VAL A 111 30.63 -14.40 15.01
C VAL A 111 29.17 -14.06 15.38
N PHE A 112 28.96 -13.31 16.46
CA PHE A 112 27.66 -12.77 16.85
C PHE A 112 27.43 -11.40 16.19
N ARG A 113 26.26 -11.19 15.59
CA ARG A 113 25.98 -10.04 14.71
C ARG A 113 24.64 -9.38 15.03
N PHE A 114 24.43 -8.21 14.44
CA PHE A 114 23.14 -7.57 14.36
C PHE A 114 22.04 -8.55 13.97
N SER A 115 20.89 -8.47 14.64
CA SER A 115 19.68 -9.30 14.48
C SER A 115 19.79 -10.77 14.90
N ASP A 116 20.98 -11.25 15.27
CA ASP A 116 21.10 -12.56 15.90
C ASP A 116 20.38 -12.54 17.27
N ILE A 117 19.62 -13.59 17.58
CA ILE A 117 18.78 -13.64 18.79
C ILE A 117 19.56 -14.03 20.04
N MET A 118 19.05 -13.58 21.19
CA MET A 118 19.53 -13.89 22.51
C MET A 118 18.42 -14.45 23.40
N LEU A 119 18.84 -15.21 24.40
CA LEU A 119 18.04 -15.64 25.53
C LEU A 119 18.49 -14.86 26.76
N GLN A 120 17.56 -14.13 27.39
CA GLN A 120 17.83 -13.30 28.56
C GLN A 120 17.56 -14.06 29.86
N ASN A 121 17.96 -13.48 31.00
CA ASN A 121 17.84 -14.14 32.31
C ASN A 121 18.51 -15.53 32.37
N GLY A 122 19.64 -15.68 31.68
CA GLY A 122 20.63 -16.72 31.94
C GLY A 122 20.35 -18.12 31.40
N GLY A 123 19.32 -18.31 30.55
CA GLY A 123 19.19 -19.47 29.63
C GLY A 123 18.73 -20.83 30.21
N SER A 124 17.76 -21.44 29.51
CA SER A 124 17.04 -22.73 29.64
C SER A 124 16.74 -23.29 31.06
N PRO A 125 15.45 -23.34 31.47
CA PRO A 125 14.30 -22.80 30.74
C PRO A 125 14.26 -21.27 30.88
N THR A 126 13.94 -20.57 29.79
CA THR A 126 13.83 -19.10 29.80
C THR A 126 12.40 -18.67 30.03
N ASN A 127 12.24 -17.55 30.74
CA ASN A 127 10.94 -16.95 31.00
C ASN A 127 10.56 -15.90 29.95
N THR A 128 11.55 -15.45 29.16
CA THR A 128 11.39 -14.58 28.01
C THR A 128 11.37 -15.37 26.69
N PRO A 129 10.67 -14.87 25.66
CA PRO A 129 10.89 -15.32 24.29
C PRO A 129 12.29 -14.88 23.81
N PRO A 130 12.88 -15.58 22.82
CA PRO A 130 14.12 -15.13 22.19
C PRO A 130 13.97 -13.72 21.61
N ALA A 131 14.95 -12.86 21.86
CA ALA A 131 14.94 -11.46 21.44
C ALA A 131 16.16 -11.12 20.60
N ALA A 132 15.95 -10.46 19.46
CA ALA A 132 17.03 -10.03 18.57
C ALA A 132 17.90 -8.97 19.25
N GLU A 133 19.20 -9.05 19.03
CA GLU A 133 20.13 -7.94 19.30
C GLU A 133 19.96 -6.88 18.20
N MET A 134 19.68 -5.64 18.62
CA MET A 134 19.41 -4.53 17.71
C MET A 134 20.44 -3.41 17.92
N GLN A 135 21.16 -3.10 16.85
CA GLN A 135 22.16 -2.05 16.74
C GLN A 135 22.09 -1.41 15.35
N ALA A 136 22.88 -0.36 15.10
CA ALA A 136 23.02 0.17 13.75
C ALA A 136 23.69 -0.87 12.83
N ASN A 137 23.00 -1.28 11.77
CA ASN A 137 23.55 -2.17 10.76
C ASN A 137 24.13 -1.38 9.58
N MET A 138 25.38 -1.63 9.23
CA MET A 138 25.94 -1.21 7.95
C MET A 138 25.80 -2.35 6.95
N LEU A 139 25.23 -2.06 5.78
CA LEU A 139 25.16 -3.03 4.68
C LEU A 139 26.58 -3.28 4.16
N ALA A 140 26.98 -4.55 4.00
CA ALA A 140 28.28 -4.85 3.43
C ALA A 140 28.36 -4.23 2.04
N LEU A 141 29.34 -3.37 1.85
CA LEU A 141 29.85 -3.07 0.52
C LEU A 141 30.43 -4.38 0.00
N GLY A 142 29.74 -5.01 -0.94
CA GLY A 142 30.26 -6.23 -1.57
C GLY A 142 31.68 -6.01 -2.07
N ASN A 143 32.58 -6.96 -1.78
CA ASN A 143 33.95 -7.13 -2.29
C ASN A 143 34.46 -6.05 -3.26
N SER A 144 34.78 -4.87 -2.73
CA SER A 144 35.47 -3.82 -3.48
C SER A 144 36.94 -3.86 -3.10
N GLN A 145 37.80 -4.29 -4.02
CA GLN A 145 39.26 -4.16 -3.92
C GLN A 145 39.70 -2.69 -4.07
N THR A 146 39.11 -1.75 -3.34
CA THR A 146 39.50 -0.33 -3.34
C THR A 146 40.42 -0.06 -2.17
N LYS A 147 41.69 0.22 -2.46
CA LYS A 147 42.66 0.82 -1.50
C LYS A 147 42.09 2.15 -0.99
N ASP A 148 42.50 2.49 0.23
CA ASP A 148 42.22 3.74 0.98
C ASP A 148 41.33 4.80 0.27
N LEU A 149 40.07 4.90 0.69
CA LEU A 149 39.10 5.88 0.18
C LEU A 149 39.24 7.26 0.84
N SER A 150 40.24 7.48 1.71
CA SER A 150 40.41 8.73 2.47
C SER A 150 40.55 9.97 1.58
N GLU A 151 41.05 9.82 0.35
CA GLU A 151 41.19 10.89 -0.65
C GLU A 151 40.14 10.87 -1.76
N ALA A 152 39.28 9.85 -1.80
CA ALA A 152 38.25 9.72 -2.82
C ALA A 152 37.15 10.78 -2.64
N GLU A 153 36.78 11.43 -3.74
CA GLU A 153 35.79 12.52 -3.73
C GLU A 153 34.72 12.34 -4.81
N VAL A 154 33.50 12.78 -4.52
CA VAL A 154 32.43 12.95 -5.51
C VAL A 154 32.48 14.39 -6.04
N THR A 155 32.73 14.54 -7.33
CA THR A 155 32.79 15.85 -8.01
C THR A 155 31.44 16.24 -8.60
N ARG A 156 30.61 15.25 -8.96
CA ARG A 156 29.28 15.47 -9.53
C ARG A 156 28.28 14.43 -9.03
N LEU A 157 27.12 14.90 -8.62
CA LEU A 157 25.95 14.10 -8.28
C LEU A 157 24.71 14.82 -8.82
N LYS A 158 24.07 14.27 -9.85
CA LYS A 158 22.96 14.93 -10.56
C LYS A 158 21.92 13.94 -11.08
N TRP A 159 20.65 14.32 -11.00
CA TRP A 159 19.57 13.64 -11.71
C TRP A 159 19.60 13.88 -13.23
N SER A 160 19.19 12.91 -14.02
CA SER A 160 19.05 13.06 -15.46
C SER A 160 17.83 13.89 -15.86
N LYS A 161 16.86 14.05 -14.96
CA LYS A 161 15.63 14.82 -15.15
C LYS A 161 15.38 15.76 -13.97
N THR A 162 14.57 16.77 -14.19
CA THR A 162 14.06 17.69 -13.16
C THR A 162 12.66 17.31 -12.71
N GLU A 163 11.92 16.58 -13.54
CA GLU A 163 10.55 16.14 -13.25
C GLU A 163 10.38 14.65 -13.54
N ALA A 164 9.52 14.02 -12.76
CA ALA A 164 9.10 12.63 -12.95
C ALA A 164 7.71 12.38 -12.37
N ILE A 165 7.13 11.26 -12.75
CA ILE A 165 5.99 10.64 -12.09
C ILE A 165 6.39 9.25 -11.60
N CYS A 166 5.62 8.68 -10.68
CA CYS A 166 5.98 7.38 -10.14
C CYS A 166 6.01 6.31 -11.24
N GLY A 167 6.99 5.41 -11.15
CA GLY A 167 7.25 4.40 -12.18
C GLY A 167 8.04 4.90 -13.38
N ASP A 168 8.46 6.17 -13.41
CA ASP A 168 9.47 6.63 -14.35
C ASP A 168 10.85 6.06 -14.03
N LYS A 169 11.63 5.83 -15.07
CA LYS A 169 13.08 5.65 -14.96
C LYS A 169 13.75 7.03 -14.95
N VAL A 170 14.50 7.31 -13.89
CA VAL A 170 15.34 8.50 -13.74
C VAL A 170 16.76 8.03 -13.42
N GLN A 171 17.76 8.57 -14.11
CA GLN A 171 19.15 8.20 -13.89
C GLN A 171 19.79 9.13 -12.87
N LEU A 172 20.57 8.55 -11.96
CA LEU A 172 21.48 9.26 -11.09
C LEU A 172 22.89 9.18 -11.67
N SER A 173 23.40 10.32 -12.12
CA SER A 173 24.76 10.45 -12.66
C SER A 173 25.72 10.86 -11.56
N LEU A 174 26.78 10.08 -11.39
CA LEU A 174 27.87 10.29 -10.44
C LEU A 174 29.20 10.44 -11.18
N GLN A 175 30.04 11.37 -10.72
CA GLN A 175 31.45 11.43 -11.09
C GLN A 175 32.29 11.50 -9.81
N THR A 176 33.39 10.75 -9.81
CA THR A 176 34.33 10.66 -8.71
C THR A 176 35.75 11.01 -9.16
N ARG A 177 36.63 11.29 -8.21
CA ARG A 177 38.09 11.37 -8.41
C ARG A 177 38.76 10.48 -7.37
N LYS A 178 39.93 9.95 -7.71
CA LYS A 178 40.77 9.11 -6.82
C LYS A 178 40.03 7.89 -6.28
N VAL A 179 39.23 7.24 -7.13
CA VAL A 179 38.61 5.93 -6.84
C VAL A 179 39.33 4.92 -7.71
N ASP A 180 40.13 4.05 -7.08
CA ASP A 180 40.85 2.99 -7.77
C ASP A 180 40.01 1.70 -7.76
N GLY A 181 39.54 1.25 -8.93
CA GLY A 181 38.77 0.02 -9.07
C GLY A 181 37.25 0.23 -9.15
N GLU A 182 36.49 -0.77 -8.70
CA GLU A 182 35.02 -0.75 -8.69
C GLU A 182 34.47 -0.44 -7.30
N LEU A 183 33.77 0.69 -7.12
CA LEU A 183 33.16 1.08 -5.85
C LEU A 183 31.63 1.10 -5.95
N SER A 184 30.95 0.40 -5.05
CA SER A 184 29.50 0.55 -4.86
C SER A 184 29.22 1.67 -3.86
N LEU A 185 28.72 2.82 -4.31
CA LEU A 185 28.48 3.97 -3.43
C LEU A 185 27.04 3.97 -2.89
N PRO A 186 26.77 3.87 -1.58
CA PRO A 186 25.40 3.98 -1.08
C PRO A 186 24.89 5.42 -1.18
N VAL A 187 23.81 5.62 -1.92
CA VAL A 187 23.14 6.92 -2.08
C VAL A 187 21.70 6.82 -1.60
N ARG A 188 21.32 7.64 -0.62
CA ARG A 188 19.95 7.72 -0.10
C ARG A 188 19.17 8.81 -0.82
N VAL A 189 18.06 8.43 -1.43
CA VAL A 189 17.08 9.38 -1.95
C VAL A 189 16.12 9.74 -0.82
N HIS A 190 15.96 11.02 -0.55
CA HIS A 190 15.13 11.54 0.53
C HIS A 190 14.31 12.73 0.02
N ARG A 191 13.28 13.10 0.80
CA ARG A 191 12.51 14.33 0.53
C ARG A 191 13.38 15.54 0.82
N ALA A 192 13.38 16.53 -0.08
CA ALA A 192 14.22 17.72 0.03
C ALA A 192 13.97 18.49 1.34
N GLU A 193 12.76 18.40 1.88
CA GLU A 193 12.35 19.06 3.12
C GLU A 193 12.63 18.24 4.39
N ASP A 194 12.92 16.94 4.26
CA ASP A 194 13.12 16.04 5.39
C ASP A 194 14.08 14.90 5.02
N LEU A 195 15.32 15.00 5.51
CA LEU A 195 16.37 14.00 5.31
C LEU A 195 16.03 12.63 5.94
N LYS A 196 15.11 12.57 6.91
CA LYS A 196 14.66 11.31 7.53
C LYS A 196 13.63 10.58 6.66
N ALA A 197 12.92 11.30 5.79
CA ALA A 197 11.95 10.73 4.88
C ALA A 197 12.62 10.13 3.63
N VAL A 198 13.17 8.92 3.80
CA VAL A 198 13.82 8.16 2.72
C VAL A 198 12.79 7.61 1.73
N LEU A 199 13.04 7.84 0.44
CA LEU A 199 12.24 7.34 -0.69
C LEU A 199 12.86 6.10 -1.33
N ALA A 200 14.19 6.00 -1.36
CA ALA A 200 14.91 4.86 -1.92
C ALA A 200 16.38 4.83 -1.47
N ASN A 201 17.00 3.65 -1.55
CA ASN A 201 18.45 3.48 -1.45
C ASN A 201 18.96 2.99 -2.82
N ILE A 202 19.86 3.75 -3.42
CA ILE A 202 20.49 3.46 -4.71
C ILE A 202 21.95 3.10 -4.43
N HIS A 203 22.51 2.13 -5.17
CA HIS A 203 23.91 1.71 -5.02
C HIS A 203 24.64 1.84 -6.36
N PRO A 204 24.95 3.05 -6.85
CA PRO A 204 25.65 3.22 -8.11
C PRO A 204 27.02 2.53 -8.06
N LYS A 205 27.30 1.72 -9.07
CA LYS A 205 28.59 1.05 -9.25
C LYS A 205 29.54 1.95 -10.05
N VAL A 206 30.46 2.59 -9.34
CA VAL A 206 31.51 3.42 -9.92
C VAL A 206 32.59 2.51 -10.50
N LYS A 207 32.75 2.53 -11.82
CA LYS A 207 33.88 1.90 -12.51
C LYS A 207 34.80 2.99 -13.04
N GLY A 208 36.02 3.06 -12.52
CA GLY A 208 36.91 4.19 -12.78
C GLY A 208 36.42 5.46 -12.09
N ASN A 209 35.90 6.44 -12.86
CA ASN A 209 35.55 7.76 -12.33
C ASN A 209 34.07 8.19 -12.54
N LYS A 210 33.22 7.30 -13.04
CA LYS A 210 31.82 7.63 -13.38
C LYS A 210 30.88 6.46 -13.05
N SER A 211 29.63 6.80 -12.75
CA SER A 211 28.52 5.85 -12.64
C SER A 211 27.23 6.48 -13.15
N GLN A 212 26.37 5.65 -13.74
CA GLN A 212 24.98 6.00 -14.03
C GLN A 212 24.10 4.87 -13.54
N GLU A 213 23.26 5.15 -12.55
CA GLU A 213 22.36 4.16 -11.97
C GLU A 213 20.90 4.55 -12.21
N ASP A 214 20.08 3.57 -12.60
CA ASP A 214 18.66 3.78 -12.82
C ASP A 214 17.90 3.72 -11.49
N TRP A 215 17.03 4.70 -11.26
CA TRP A 215 16.02 4.66 -10.23
C TRP A 215 14.63 4.61 -10.85
N ILE A 216 13.87 3.56 -10.52
CA ILE A 216 12.43 3.51 -10.81
C ILE A 216 11.71 4.27 -9.71
N VAL A 217 11.28 5.49 -10.05
CA VAL A 217 10.81 6.49 -9.09
C VAL A 217 9.66 5.96 -8.24
N VAL A 218 9.76 6.23 -6.94
CA VAL A 218 8.71 5.99 -5.94
C VAL A 218 8.40 7.29 -5.22
N ARG A 219 7.15 7.74 -5.26
CA ARG A 219 6.74 9.00 -4.62
C ARG A 219 6.58 8.91 -3.10
N GLY A 220 6.18 7.74 -2.59
CA GLY A 220 5.75 7.55 -1.21
C GLY A 220 4.34 8.13 -0.94
N PRO A 221 4.01 8.48 0.32
CA PRO A 221 2.71 9.01 0.71
C PRO A 221 2.26 10.21 -0.11
N TYR A 222 0.94 10.33 -0.33
CA TYR A 222 0.35 11.34 -1.21
C TYR A 222 0.74 12.77 -0.79
N LYS A 223 1.42 13.47 -1.71
CA LYS A 223 1.65 14.92 -1.70
C LYS A 223 1.67 15.42 -3.13
N LYS A 224 0.95 16.50 -3.45
CA LYS A 224 0.81 17.05 -4.82
C LYS A 224 2.13 17.04 -5.59
N THR A 225 3.18 17.54 -4.94
CA THR A 225 4.56 17.48 -5.42
C THR A 225 5.46 16.94 -4.30
N VAL A 226 6.31 15.97 -4.62
CA VAL A 226 7.41 15.52 -3.75
C VAL A 226 8.72 15.93 -4.39
N ARG A 227 9.51 16.76 -3.71
CA ARG A 227 10.86 17.12 -4.16
C ARG A 227 11.85 16.11 -3.60
N ALA A 228 12.61 15.44 -4.44
CA ALA A 228 13.58 14.43 -4.06
C ALA A 228 15.02 14.90 -4.28
N ARG A 229 15.90 14.60 -3.33
CA ARG A 229 17.36 14.76 -3.46
C ARG A 229 18.05 13.44 -3.17
N ALA A 230 19.16 13.19 -3.85
CA ALA A 230 20.02 12.04 -3.57
C ALA A 230 21.21 12.51 -2.73
N ARG A 231 21.53 11.80 -1.64
CA ARG A 231 22.65 12.09 -0.75
C ARG A 231 23.56 10.88 -0.57
N GLN A 232 24.86 11.08 -0.72
CA GLN A 232 25.92 10.16 -0.34
C GLN A 232 26.62 10.69 0.91
N SER A 233 27.15 9.80 1.74
CA SER A 233 27.85 10.15 2.99
C SER A 233 29.17 9.42 3.18
N LEU A 234 29.66 8.74 2.13
CA LEU A 234 30.84 7.89 2.21
C LEU A 234 32.11 8.63 1.76
N LEU A 235 32.01 9.37 0.67
CA LEU A 235 33.15 10.06 0.05
C LEU A 235 33.12 11.56 0.35
N LYS A 236 34.29 12.20 0.29
CA LYS A 236 34.42 13.66 0.39
C LYS A 236 33.77 14.36 -0.81
N GLY A 237 33.60 15.68 -0.74
CA GLY A 237 33.11 16.50 -1.85
C GLY A 237 31.59 16.63 -1.87
N LYS A 238 30.97 16.43 -3.04
CA LYS A 238 29.52 16.62 -3.22
C LYS A 238 28.72 15.56 -2.47
N GLU A 239 28.10 15.95 -1.37
CA GLU A 239 27.22 15.07 -0.60
C GLU A 239 25.84 14.92 -1.23
N ILE A 240 25.29 15.96 -1.83
CA ILE A 240 23.87 16.00 -2.23
C ILE A 240 23.70 16.50 -3.67
N THR A 241 22.65 16.04 -4.34
CA THR A 241 22.29 16.54 -5.68
C THR A 241 22.07 18.05 -5.66
N ASN A 242 22.60 18.74 -6.68
CA ASN A 242 22.46 20.18 -6.85
C ASN A 242 21.02 20.60 -7.16
N GLN A 243 20.31 19.80 -7.94
CA GLN A 243 18.92 20.00 -8.29
C GLN A 243 18.00 19.03 -7.54
N THR A 244 16.78 19.46 -7.29
CA THR A 244 15.69 18.60 -6.86
C THR A 244 15.07 17.89 -8.07
N LEU A 245 14.62 16.66 -7.88
CA LEU A 245 13.71 15.98 -8.78
C LEU A 245 12.29 16.17 -8.26
N GLU A 246 11.42 16.82 -9.03
CA GLU A 246 10.01 16.96 -8.70
C GLU A 246 9.22 15.75 -9.15
N ILE A 247 8.65 15.02 -8.20
CA ILE A 247 7.78 13.89 -8.44
C ILE A 247 6.32 14.38 -8.30
N LYS A 248 5.66 14.55 -9.44
CA LYS A 248 4.32 15.16 -9.52
C LYS A 248 3.21 14.11 -9.49
N ALA A 249 2.00 14.54 -9.13
CA ALA A 249 0.77 13.78 -9.27
C ALA A 249 -0.34 14.68 -9.85
N PRO A 250 -1.40 14.10 -10.45
CA PRO A 250 -2.52 14.87 -10.97
C PRO A 250 -3.11 15.80 -9.90
N GLU A 251 -3.61 16.95 -10.36
CA GLU A 251 -4.32 17.85 -9.47
C GLU A 251 -5.61 17.21 -8.97
N ALA A 252 -5.99 17.56 -7.74
CA ALA A 252 -7.29 17.17 -7.24
C ALA A 252 -8.35 17.89 -8.07
N PHE A 253 -9.38 17.17 -8.47
CA PHE A 253 -10.45 17.73 -9.27
C PHE A 253 -11.77 17.11 -8.83
N ARG A 254 -12.81 17.93 -8.74
CA ARG A 254 -14.14 17.50 -8.33
C ARG A 254 -15.17 18.17 -9.24
N GLN A 255 -16.15 17.39 -9.67
CA GLN A 255 -17.20 17.86 -10.56
C GLN A 255 -18.50 17.11 -10.32
N MET A 256 -19.62 17.84 -10.43
CA MET A 256 -20.93 17.23 -10.59
C MET A 256 -21.14 16.86 -12.06
N VAL A 257 -21.53 15.61 -12.31
CA VAL A 257 -21.95 15.10 -13.61
C VAL A 257 -23.46 14.97 -13.58
N GLY A 258 -24.14 15.64 -14.51
CA GLY A 258 -25.59 15.74 -14.53
C GLY A 258 -26.17 16.75 -13.54
N PRO A 259 -27.50 16.79 -13.39
CA PRO A 259 -28.45 15.84 -13.97
C PRO A 259 -28.59 15.98 -15.49
N PHE A 260 -28.66 14.85 -16.19
CA PHE A 260 -29.11 14.78 -17.58
C PHE A 260 -29.83 13.45 -17.83
N GLN A 261 -30.71 13.42 -18.84
CA GLN A 261 -31.36 12.19 -19.28
C GLN A 261 -30.47 11.46 -20.27
N ARG A 262 -30.16 10.19 -19.98
CA ARG A 262 -29.55 9.26 -20.93
C ARG A 262 -30.66 8.53 -21.65
N LEU A 263 -30.62 8.53 -22.98
CA LEU A 263 -31.65 7.95 -23.84
C LEU A 263 -31.05 6.86 -24.72
N THR A 264 -31.84 5.83 -25.01
CA THR A 264 -31.49 4.80 -25.98
C THR A 264 -32.74 4.22 -26.64
N PRO A 265 -32.67 3.78 -27.91
CA PRO A 265 -33.81 3.16 -28.58
C PRO A 265 -34.30 1.93 -27.81
N GLN A 266 -35.62 1.83 -27.67
CA GLN A 266 -36.28 0.59 -27.31
C GLN A 266 -36.28 -0.35 -28.51
N TYR A 267 -36.06 -1.64 -28.26
CA TYR A 267 -36.04 -2.67 -29.29
C TYR A 267 -37.13 -3.72 -29.06
N VAL A 268 -37.69 -4.23 -30.15
CA VAL A 268 -38.61 -5.37 -30.15
C VAL A 268 -38.09 -6.46 -31.07
N ARG A 269 -38.45 -7.70 -30.78
CA ARG A 269 -38.05 -8.86 -31.59
C ARG A 269 -39.08 -9.07 -32.70
N GLN A 270 -38.67 -8.86 -33.94
CA GLN A 270 -39.50 -9.01 -35.14
C GLN A 270 -38.98 -10.15 -36.02
N ASN A 271 -39.90 -10.87 -36.66
CA ASN A 271 -39.55 -11.87 -37.67
C ASN A 271 -39.39 -11.18 -39.02
N ILE A 272 -38.16 -11.12 -39.53
CA ILE A 272 -37.84 -10.55 -40.83
C ILE A 272 -37.18 -11.65 -41.66
N GLY A 273 -37.88 -12.11 -42.70
CA GLY A 273 -37.36 -13.15 -43.61
C GLY A 273 -37.08 -14.50 -42.93
N GLY A 274 -37.86 -14.88 -41.90
CA GLY A 274 -37.67 -16.14 -41.17
C GLY A 274 -36.66 -16.08 -40.02
N SER A 275 -36.00 -14.93 -39.83
CA SER A 275 -35.05 -14.71 -38.73
C SER A 275 -35.61 -13.71 -37.72
N LEU A 276 -35.44 -14.00 -36.43
CA LEU A 276 -35.82 -13.09 -35.36
C LEU A 276 -34.73 -12.02 -35.17
N VAL A 277 -35.05 -10.79 -35.53
CA VAL A 277 -34.15 -9.62 -35.49
C VAL A 277 -34.67 -8.61 -34.47
N TRP A 278 -33.76 -7.97 -33.73
CA TRP A 278 -34.11 -6.84 -32.86
C TRP A 278 -34.18 -5.55 -33.68
N THR A 279 -35.35 -4.94 -33.73
CA THR A 279 -35.59 -3.69 -34.44
C THR A 279 -36.03 -2.58 -33.50
N PRO A 280 -35.59 -1.32 -33.71
CA PRO A 280 -36.00 -0.22 -32.86
C PRO A 280 -37.49 0.08 -33.05
N THR A 281 -38.18 0.38 -31.95
CA THR A 281 -39.62 0.71 -31.97
C THR A 281 -39.92 2.14 -32.38
N GLY A 282 -38.89 3.01 -32.42
CA GLY A 282 -39.04 4.46 -32.54
C GLY A 282 -39.31 5.18 -31.21
N VAL A 283 -39.44 4.43 -30.11
CA VAL A 283 -39.50 4.96 -28.74
C VAL A 283 -38.15 4.79 -28.07
N ASN A 284 -37.80 5.67 -27.12
CA ASN A 284 -36.57 5.56 -26.34
C ASN A 284 -36.86 5.13 -24.90
N TYR A 285 -36.02 4.26 -24.36
CA TYR A 285 -35.82 4.16 -22.91
C TYR A 285 -34.99 5.33 -22.43
N GLY A 286 -35.27 5.81 -21.22
CA GLY A 286 -34.59 6.94 -20.62
C GLY A 286 -34.43 6.81 -19.12
N TRP A 287 -33.31 7.31 -18.61
CA TRP A 287 -33.07 7.41 -17.16
C TRP A 287 -32.19 8.62 -16.86
N GLU A 288 -32.35 9.15 -15.66
CA GLU A 288 -31.50 10.24 -15.20
C GLU A 288 -30.13 9.71 -14.75
N VAL A 289 -29.08 10.42 -15.15
CA VAL A 289 -27.71 10.23 -14.65
C VAL A 289 -27.32 11.46 -13.84
N CYS A 290 -26.95 11.25 -12.59
CA CYS A 290 -26.43 12.33 -11.75
C CYS A 290 -25.52 11.81 -10.64
N TYR A 291 -24.24 12.16 -10.67
CA TYR A 291 -23.27 11.76 -9.67
C TYR A 291 -22.15 12.78 -9.56
N GLU A 292 -21.41 12.73 -8.47
CA GLU A 292 -20.17 13.48 -8.33
C GLU A 292 -18.99 12.59 -8.69
N ILE A 293 -18.04 13.13 -9.43
CA ILE A 293 -16.77 12.48 -9.74
C ILE A 293 -15.61 13.31 -9.19
N GLU A 294 -14.70 12.66 -8.48
CA GLU A 294 -13.61 13.30 -7.79
C GLU A 294 -12.31 12.51 -7.98
N LEU A 295 -11.29 13.17 -8.52
CA LEU A 295 -9.91 12.71 -8.49
C LEU A 295 -9.23 13.26 -7.25
N LYS A 296 -8.88 12.40 -6.30
CA LYS A 296 -8.15 12.80 -5.09
C LYS A 296 -7.30 11.66 -4.56
N GLU A 297 -6.16 11.98 -3.95
CA GLU A 297 -5.40 11.05 -3.12
C GLU A 297 -5.20 9.64 -3.70
N GLY A 298 -4.89 9.53 -5.00
CA GLY A 298 -4.72 8.21 -5.63
C GLY A 298 -6.00 7.39 -5.78
N GLU A 299 -7.15 8.04 -5.78
CA GLU A 299 -8.47 7.46 -5.99
C GLU A 299 -9.23 8.28 -7.03
N LEU A 300 -10.02 7.58 -7.84
CA LEU A 300 -11.10 8.16 -8.63
C LEU A 300 -12.40 7.77 -7.94
N VAL A 301 -13.06 8.73 -7.31
CA VAL A 301 -14.24 8.52 -6.48
C VAL A 301 -15.48 8.97 -7.25
N ILE A 302 -16.43 8.05 -7.41
CA ILE A 302 -17.74 8.30 -8.00
C ILE A 302 -18.75 8.19 -6.87
N THR A 303 -19.43 9.27 -6.55
CA THR A 303 -20.40 9.33 -5.45
C THR A 303 -21.78 9.66 -5.99
N ARG A 304 -22.72 8.73 -5.78
CA ARG A 304 -24.15 8.93 -6.05
C ARG A 304 -24.92 8.98 -4.74
N LYS A 305 -25.64 10.07 -4.51
CA LYS A 305 -26.59 10.29 -3.41
C LYS A 305 -28.00 9.98 -3.89
N ILE A 306 -28.65 9.03 -3.25
CA ILE A 306 -30.04 8.67 -3.53
C ILE A 306 -30.94 9.41 -2.55
N ASP A 307 -31.75 10.33 -3.06
CA ASP A 307 -32.84 10.95 -2.31
C ASP A 307 -34.12 10.16 -2.50
N PHE A 308 -34.84 9.84 -1.43
CA PHE A 308 -36.03 9.02 -1.49
C PHE A 308 -37.30 9.83 -1.24
N GLN A 309 -38.28 9.65 -2.10
CA GLN A 309 -39.67 10.02 -1.84
C GLN A 309 -40.42 8.79 -1.32
N LEU A 310 -40.94 8.85 -0.09
CA LEU A 310 -41.61 7.71 0.54
C LEU A 310 -43.07 7.61 0.05
N ILE A 311 -43.45 6.46 -0.51
CA ILE A 311 -44.77 6.19 -1.06
C ILE A 311 -45.46 5.09 -0.25
N GLY A 312 -46.78 5.23 -0.03
CA GLY A 312 -47.61 4.20 0.61
C GLY A 312 -47.23 3.87 2.05
N GLY A 313 -46.61 4.82 2.78
CA GLY A 313 -46.14 4.60 4.14
C GLY A 313 -44.84 3.80 4.26
N ALA A 314 -44.03 3.78 3.19
CA ALA A 314 -42.69 3.20 3.24
C ALA A 314 -41.82 3.86 4.31
N THR A 315 -40.89 3.09 4.87
CA THR A 315 -40.00 3.51 5.94
C THR A 315 -38.54 3.30 5.56
N LEU A 316 -37.71 4.31 5.84
CA LEU A 316 -36.28 4.27 5.53
C LEU A 316 -35.42 4.39 6.79
N SER A 317 -35.23 3.28 7.48
CA SER A 317 -34.40 3.23 8.68
C SER A 317 -32.90 3.30 8.36
N ALA A 318 -32.09 3.74 9.33
CA ALA A 318 -30.63 3.73 9.19
C ALA A 318 -30.06 2.32 8.93
N LYS A 319 -30.71 1.27 9.46
CA LYS A 319 -30.35 -0.13 9.19
C LYS A 319 -30.57 -0.50 7.71
N LYS A 320 -31.72 -0.12 7.13
CA LYS A 320 -32.01 -0.32 5.70
C LYS A 320 -30.97 0.37 4.83
N LYS A 321 -30.70 1.66 5.09
CA LYS A 321 -29.65 2.43 4.39
C LYS A 321 -28.29 1.73 4.43
N ARG A 322 -27.81 1.31 5.62
CA ARG A 322 -26.51 0.60 5.73
C ARG A 322 -26.48 -0.71 4.96
N ASN A 323 -27.56 -1.48 4.99
CA ASN A 323 -27.64 -2.76 4.27
C ASN A 323 -27.62 -2.55 2.76
N TRP A 324 -28.42 -1.62 2.24
CA TRP A 324 -28.47 -1.34 0.80
C TRP A 324 -27.18 -0.71 0.28
N LYS A 325 -26.55 0.20 1.04
CA LYS A 325 -25.20 0.70 0.71
C LYS A 325 -24.21 -0.46 0.57
N ARG A 326 -24.23 -1.41 1.51
CA ARG A 326 -23.35 -2.58 1.47
C ARG A 326 -23.64 -3.45 0.24
N GLU A 327 -24.91 -3.72 -0.05
CA GLU A 327 -25.34 -4.49 -1.22
C GLU A 327 -24.79 -3.88 -2.52
N ILE A 328 -24.98 -2.57 -2.71
CA ILE A 328 -24.52 -1.83 -3.88
C ILE A 328 -22.99 -1.78 -3.95
N GLU A 329 -22.32 -1.35 -2.88
CA GLU A 329 -20.88 -1.15 -2.89
C GLU A 329 -20.09 -2.46 -2.95
N THR A 330 -20.64 -3.58 -2.45
CA THR A 330 -19.98 -4.89 -2.58
C THR A 330 -19.81 -5.30 -4.04
N VAL A 331 -20.75 -4.89 -4.89
CA VAL A 331 -20.70 -5.10 -6.32
C VAL A 331 -19.73 -4.11 -6.96
N TRP A 332 -19.95 -2.81 -6.78
CA TRP A 332 -19.27 -1.77 -7.57
C TRP A 332 -17.89 -1.33 -7.06
N ASN A 333 -17.72 -1.25 -5.74
CA ASN A 333 -16.61 -0.52 -5.14
C ASN A 333 -15.28 -1.30 -5.22
N ARG A 334 -14.19 -0.61 -5.57
CA ARG A 334 -12.81 -1.14 -5.58
C ARG A 334 -12.64 -2.44 -6.38
N LYS A 335 -13.32 -2.57 -7.52
CA LYS A 335 -13.13 -3.70 -8.45
C LYS A 335 -12.06 -3.46 -9.51
N PHE A 336 -11.79 -2.20 -9.81
CA PHE A 336 -10.82 -1.78 -10.81
C PHE A 336 -9.95 -0.64 -10.30
N LYS A 337 -8.75 -0.55 -10.85
CA LYS A 337 -7.87 0.60 -10.74
C LYS A 337 -7.46 1.05 -12.14
N LEU A 338 -7.25 2.35 -12.30
CA LEU A 338 -6.53 2.91 -13.44
C LEU A 338 -5.04 2.76 -13.17
N HIS A 339 -4.29 2.15 -14.06
CA HIS A 339 -2.84 2.01 -13.93
C HIS A 339 -2.15 2.57 -15.16
N ARG A 340 -1.11 3.37 -14.93
CA ARG A 340 -0.31 3.94 -16.01
C ARG A 340 0.39 2.86 -16.83
N GLU A 341 0.18 2.86 -18.15
CA GLU A 341 0.74 1.83 -19.05
C GLU A 341 2.27 1.82 -19.08
N LYS A 342 2.89 3.01 -19.02
CA LYS A 342 4.35 3.16 -19.06
C LYS A 342 5.04 3.00 -17.70
N CYS A 343 4.32 2.60 -16.66
CA CYS A 343 4.89 2.39 -15.33
C CYS A 343 5.90 1.23 -15.35
N LYS A 344 7.19 1.52 -15.11
CA LYS A 344 8.26 0.51 -15.10
C LYS A 344 8.25 -0.42 -13.88
N ARG A 345 7.30 -0.23 -12.96
CA ARG A 345 7.07 -1.14 -11.82
C ARG A 345 6.14 -2.32 -12.16
N GLY A 346 5.54 -2.32 -13.36
CA GLY A 346 4.63 -3.36 -13.82
C GLY A 346 3.26 -3.36 -13.10
N ASP A 347 2.36 -4.24 -13.52
CA ASP A 347 0.97 -4.27 -13.04
C ASP A 347 0.80 -4.67 -11.58
N ARG A 348 1.81 -5.37 -11.04
CA ARG A 348 1.93 -5.70 -9.61
C ARG A 348 2.44 -4.53 -8.76
N CYS A 349 2.51 -3.32 -9.32
CA CYS A 349 2.87 -2.13 -8.54
C CYS A 349 1.95 -2.00 -7.31
N THR A 350 2.56 -1.97 -6.13
CA THR A 350 1.91 -1.86 -4.82
C THR A 350 1.69 -0.42 -4.39
N CYS A 351 1.68 0.53 -5.33
CA CYS A 351 1.26 1.89 -4.99
C CYS A 351 -0.20 1.88 -4.58
N SER A 352 -0.41 1.92 -3.26
CA SER A 352 -1.72 2.08 -2.66
C SER A 352 -2.33 3.43 -3.06
N SER A 353 -3.65 3.55 -2.90
CA SER A 353 -4.34 4.82 -3.07
C SER A 353 -3.71 5.92 -2.22
N LYS A 354 -3.38 5.63 -0.96
CA LYS A 354 -2.64 6.54 -0.05
C LYS A 354 -1.32 7.09 -0.62
N ASN A 355 -0.72 6.42 -1.61
CA ASN A 355 0.50 6.85 -2.29
C ASN A 355 0.24 7.49 -3.66
N GLY A 356 -0.96 7.33 -4.24
CA GLY A 356 -1.50 7.94 -5.47
C GLY A 356 -0.51 8.24 -6.58
N CYS A 357 0.31 7.26 -6.91
CA CYS A 357 1.60 7.48 -7.53
C CYS A 357 1.57 7.28 -9.07
N CYS A 358 0.97 6.16 -9.51
CA CYS A 358 0.87 5.69 -10.90
C CYS A 358 -0.37 4.81 -11.10
N ALA A 359 -1.13 4.59 -10.03
CA ALA A 359 -2.35 3.81 -10.00
C ALA A 359 -3.40 4.57 -9.18
N TRP A 360 -4.65 4.52 -9.63
CA TRP A 360 -5.79 5.15 -8.98
C TRP A 360 -6.91 4.13 -8.81
N SER A 361 -7.25 3.81 -7.57
CA SER A 361 -8.37 2.91 -7.30
C SER A 361 -9.68 3.59 -7.67
N ILE A 362 -10.53 2.90 -8.43
CA ILE A 362 -11.88 3.39 -8.70
C ILE A 362 -12.75 3.03 -7.51
N ARG A 363 -13.29 4.04 -6.85
CA ARG A 363 -14.22 3.91 -5.73
C ARG A 363 -15.59 4.37 -6.16
N ILE A 364 -16.57 3.53 -5.91
CA ILE A 364 -17.97 3.83 -6.17
C ILE A 364 -18.67 3.86 -4.82
N VAL A 365 -19.30 4.99 -4.52
CA VAL A 365 -19.86 5.29 -3.21
C VAL A 365 -21.34 5.59 -3.35
N CYS A 366 -22.16 4.82 -2.64
CA CYS A 366 -23.59 5.04 -2.52
C CYS A 366 -23.88 5.80 -1.22
N GLU A 367 -24.48 6.97 -1.32
CA GLU A 367 -24.95 7.76 -0.18
C GLU A 367 -26.46 7.94 -0.24
N PHE A 368 -27.07 8.36 0.87
CA PHE A 368 -28.51 8.60 0.96
C PHE A 368 -28.77 10.01 1.47
N GLY A 369 -29.54 10.76 0.71
CA GLY A 369 -29.88 12.14 1.02
C GLY A 369 -30.04 12.99 -0.22
N PRO A 370 -30.44 14.26 -0.04
CA PRO A 370 -30.67 15.19 -1.14
C PRO A 370 -29.36 15.66 -1.79
N GLY A 371 -29.50 16.39 -2.90
CA GLY A 371 -28.42 17.15 -3.53
C GLY A 371 -27.85 16.54 -4.80
N GLN A 372 -28.41 15.45 -5.32
CA GLN A 372 -28.07 14.92 -6.64
C GLN A 372 -29.31 14.31 -7.31
N GLY A 373 -29.58 14.74 -8.53
CA GLY A 373 -30.60 14.14 -9.39
C GLY A 373 -32.03 14.21 -8.82
N MET A 374 -32.92 13.48 -9.48
CA MET A 374 -34.32 13.33 -9.09
C MET A 374 -34.47 12.34 -7.93
N LYS A 375 -35.61 12.46 -7.23
CA LYS A 375 -35.95 11.56 -6.13
C LYS A 375 -36.29 10.17 -6.67
N THR A 376 -35.82 9.16 -5.97
CA THR A 376 -36.24 7.77 -6.16
C THR A 376 -37.48 7.54 -5.32
N GLU A 377 -38.56 7.09 -5.94
CA GLU A 377 -39.75 6.66 -5.20
C GLU A 377 -39.44 5.37 -4.44
N LEU A 378 -39.68 5.35 -3.14
CA LEU A 378 -39.60 4.16 -2.31
C LEU A 378 -41.00 3.73 -1.90
N HIS A 379 -41.46 2.64 -2.50
CA HIS A 379 -42.77 2.05 -2.24
C HIS A 379 -42.71 1.04 -1.09
N LYS A 380 -43.79 0.99 -0.29
CA LYS A 380 -43.95 0.03 0.80
C LYS A 380 -44.08 -1.39 0.24
N GLY A 381 -43.54 -2.38 0.96
CA GLY A 381 -43.65 -3.79 0.57
C GLY A 381 -42.64 -4.21 -0.49
N THR A 382 -43.05 -5.04 -1.46
CA THR A 382 -42.20 -5.62 -2.51
C THR A 382 -42.71 -5.28 -3.91
N ASN A 383 -41.81 -5.26 -4.89
CA ASN A 383 -42.15 -5.13 -6.31
C ASN A 383 -43.00 -6.33 -6.79
N GLN A 384 -43.64 -6.18 -7.96
CA GLN A 384 -44.33 -7.26 -8.64
C GLN A 384 -43.57 -7.68 -9.90
N ALA A 385 -42.99 -8.88 -9.87
CA ALA A 385 -42.12 -9.32 -10.96
C ALA A 385 -42.84 -9.56 -12.30
N SER A 386 -44.12 -9.95 -12.26
CA SER A 386 -44.95 -10.07 -13.46
C SER A 386 -45.31 -8.72 -14.10
N GLY A 387 -45.02 -7.61 -13.42
CA GLY A 387 -45.36 -6.26 -13.85
C GLY A 387 -44.27 -5.56 -14.66
N TRP A 388 -43.31 -6.28 -15.27
CA TRP A 388 -42.29 -5.67 -16.12
C TRP A 388 -42.94 -4.79 -17.21
N GLY A 389 -42.48 -3.53 -17.32
CA GLY A 389 -43.10 -2.52 -18.20
C GLY A 389 -44.21 -1.69 -17.54
N THR A 390 -44.47 -1.87 -16.24
CA THR A 390 -45.46 -1.11 -15.46
C THR A 390 -44.82 -0.44 -14.24
N ALA A 391 -45.51 0.52 -13.61
CA ALA A 391 -45.05 1.20 -12.39
C ALA A 391 -44.82 0.27 -11.18
N LEU A 392 -45.16 -1.03 -11.29
CA LEU A 392 -45.01 -2.03 -10.23
C LEU A 392 -43.68 -2.79 -10.30
N TRP A 393 -42.82 -2.47 -11.27
CA TRP A 393 -41.51 -3.11 -11.51
C TRP A 393 -40.30 -2.27 -11.06
N TRP A 394 -39.19 -2.94 -10.72
CA TRP A 394 -37.94 -2.32 -10.26
C TRP A 394 -37.24 -1.47 -11.34
N TYR A 395 -37.11 -0.16 -11.10
CA TYR A 395 -36.45 0.79 -12.00
C TYR A 395 -35.49 1.73 -11.27
N SER A 396 -34.66 2.45 -12.04
CA SER A 396 -33.64 3.36 -11.52
C SER A 396 -34.18 4.38 -10.51
N HIS A 397 -35.43 4.81 -10.66
CA HIS A 397 -36.09 5.79 -9.79
C HIS A 397 -37.36 5.25 -9.11
N THR A 398 -37.61 3.94 -9.15
CA THR A 398 -38.75 3.30 -8.49
C THR A 398 -38.26 2.05 -7.76
N TRP A 399 -38.23 2.12 -6.43
CA TRP A 399 -37.66 1.11 -5.53
C TRP A 399 -38.71 0.63 -4.53
N TRP A 400 -38.46 -0.53 -3.92
CA TRP A 400 -39.29 -1.11 -2.87
C TRP A 400 -38.49 -1.41 -1.60
N GLU A 401 -39.19 -1.47 -0.46
CA GLU A 401 -38.56 -1.85 0.81
C GLU A 401 -37.97 -3.27 0.77
N GLY A 402 -38.64 -4.18 0.05
CA GLY A 402 -38.19 -5.53 -0.22
C GLY A 402 -38.23 -5.86 -1.71
N ALA A 403 -37.55 -6.93 -2.10
CA ALA A 403 -37.45 -7.37 -3.48
C ALA A 403 -38.07 -8.77 -3.61
N SER A 404 -38.92 -8.99 -4.61
CA SER A 404 -39.57 -10.27 -4.91
C SER A 404 -39.49 -10.58 -6.40
N GLY A 405 -39.09 -11.80 -6.76
CA GLY A 405 -38.97 -12.24 -8.15
C GLY A 405 -37.96 -11.46 -9.00
N VAL A 406 -37.00 -10.77 -8.37
CA VAL A 406 -35.90 -10.04 -9.02
C VAL A 406 -34.55 -10.50 -8.46
N PRO A 407 -33.44 -10.32 -9.21
CA PRO A 407 -32.11 -10.67 -8.72
C PRO A 407 -31.77 -9.95 -7.41
N THR A 408 -30.97 -10.61 -6.56
CA THR A 408 -30.47 -10.02 -5.30
C THR A 408 -29.56 -8.81 -5.53
N THR A 409 -29.11 -8.58 -6.76
CA THR A 409 -28.29 -7.46 -7.20
C THR A 409 -29.10 -6.31 -7.81
N VAL A 410 -30.44 -6.37 -7.82
CA VAL A 410 -31.29 -5.38 -8.51
C VAL A 410 -30.99 -3.93 -8.09
N ARG A 411 -30.72 -3.66 -6.80
CA ARG A 411 -30.35 -2.30 -6.36
C ARG A 411 -29.01 -1.86 -6.93
N ALA A 412 -28.05 -2.77 -7.01
CA ALA A 412 -26.75 -2.48 -7.60
C ALA A 412 -26.89 -2.25 -9.12
N HIS A 413 -27.76 -3.00 -9.79
CA HIS A 413 -28.11 -2.80 -11.20
C HIS A 413 -28.70 -1.40 -11.42
N GLU A 414 -29.75 -1.05 -10.71
CA GLU A 414 -30.39 0.26 -10.82
C GLU A 414 -29.48 1.43 -10.47
N PHE A 415 -28.64 1.24 -9.44
CA PHE A 415 -27.61 2.21 -9.09
C PHE A 415 -26.62 2.42 -10.24
N GLY A 416 -26.32 1.37 -11.02
CA GLY A 416 -25.53 1.44 -12.24
C GLY A 416 -26.09 2.44 -13.24
N HIS A 417 -27.41 2.41 -13.49
CA HIS A 417 -28.07 3.38 -14.36
C HIS A 417 -27.89 4.82 -13.86
N GLN A 418 -28.09 5.06 -12.55
CA GLN A 418 -27.92 6.40 -11.97
C GLN A 418 -26.49 6.97 -12.11
N ILE A 419 -25.49 6.11 -12.31
CA ILE A 419 -24.10 6.49 -12.60
C ILE A 419 -23.71 6.32 -14.08
N GLY A 420 -24.68 6.14 -14.98
CA GLY A 420 -24.52 6.20 -16.42
C GLY A 420 -24.43 4.87 -17.16
N MET A 421 -24.61 3.73 -16.51
CA MET A 421 -24.50 2.42 -17.16
C MET A 421 -25.71 2.10 -18.04
N TYR A 422 -25.45 1.54 -19.22
CA TYR A 422 -26.47 0.93 -20.09
C TYR A 422 -26.80 -0.48 -19.61
N ASP A 423 -27.98 -0.97 -19.99
CA ASP A 423 -28.28 -2.40 -19.91
C ASP A 423 -27.43 -3.23 -20.88
N GLU A 424 -27.24 -4.49 -20.53
CA GLU A 424 -26.47 -5.47 -21.31
C GLU A 424 -27.33 -6.66 -21.76
N TYR A 425 -28.66 -6.49 -21.82
CA TYR A 425 -29.62 -7.48 -22.34
C TYR A 425 -30.55 -6.87 -23.40
N PRO A 426 -31.00 -7.65 -24.40
CA PRO A 426 -31.60 -7.14 -25.64
C PRO A 426 -32.80 -6.21 -25.52
N GLU A 427 -33.64 -6.47 -24.52
CA GLU A 427 -34.90 -5.80 -24.22
C GLU A 427 -34.71 -4.53 -23.40
N GLY A 428 -33.53 -4.32 -22.83
CA GLY A 428 -33.25 -3.25 -21.88
C GLY A 428 -32.81 -1.94 -22.56
N ALA A 429 -32.45 -0.99 -21.72
CA ALA A 429 -31.85 0.27 -22.07
C ALA A 429 -30.37 0.10 -22.53
N CYS A 430 -30.18 -0.68 -23.59
CA CYS A 430 -28.87 -1.01 -24.17
C CYS A 430 -28.17 0.19 -24.80
N ASP A 431 -26.85 0.13 -24.96
CA ASP A 431 -26.12 1.10 -25.78
C ASP A 431 -26.69 1.14 -27.23
N PRO A 432 -26.79 2.32 -27.89
CA PRO A 432 -27.38 2.43 -29.23
C PRO A 432 -26.69 1.56 -30.30
N ALA A 433 -25.39 1.34 -30.20
CA ALA A 433 -24.66 0.45 -31.11
C ALA A 433 -24.79 -1.03 -30.73
N ARG A 434 -25.52 -1.34 -29.64
CA ARG A 434 -25.73 -2.68 -29.08
C ARG A 434 -24.42 -3.43 -28.82
N GLN A 435 -23.34 -2.67 -28.56
CA GLN A 435 -22.00 -3.22 -28.38
C GLN A 435 -21.91 -4.17 -27.17
N TYR A 436 -22.82 -3.97 -26.21
CA TYR A 436 -22.78 -4.63 -24.90
C TYR A 436 -23.99 -5.54 -24.65
N THR A 437 -24.80 -5.81 -25.67
CA THR A 437 -25.99 -6.63 -25.52
C THR A 437 -25.65 -8.11 -25.36
N ASN A 438 -26.46 -8.84 -24.61
CA ASN A 438 -26.32 -10.28 -24.31
C ASN A 438 -25.05 -10.65 -23.56
N VAL A 439 -24.59 -9.84 -22.61
CA VAL A 439 -23.42 -10.21 -21.79
C VAL A 439 -23.90 -11.04 -20.60
N PRO A 440 -23.65 -12.36 -20.58
CA PRO A 440 -24.13 -13.20 -19.49
C PRO A 440 -23.41 -12.85 -18.20
N SER A 441 -24.09 -13.01 -17.07
CA SER A 441 -23.60 -12.73 -15.71
C SER A 441 -23.20 -11.28 -15.40
N SER A 442 -23.38 -10.35 -16.35
CA SER A 442 -23.13 -8.92 -16.10
C SER A 442 -24.06 -8.39 -15.01
N ILE A 443 -23.56 -7.45 -14.21
CA ILE A 443 -24.40 -6.69 -13.27
C ILE A 443 -25.47 -5.87 -14.00
N MET A 444 -25.22 -5.46 -15.25
CA MET A 444 -26.20 -4.77 -16.08
C MET A 444 -27.10 -5.74 -16.88
N ASN A 445 -27.12 -7.00 -16.46
CA ASN A 445 -28.02 -8.07 -16.92
C ASN A 445 -28.47 -8.84 -15.65
N ALA A 446 -28.82 -10.12 -15.76
CA ALA A 446 -29.28 -10.94 -14.64
C ALA A 446 -28.15 -11.44 -13.69
N GLY A 447 -27.02 -10.75 -13.61
CA GLY A 447 -25.84 -11.22 -12.89
C GLY A 447 -25.28 -10.27 -11.82
N SER A 448 -24.02 -10.50 -11.47
CA SER A 448 -23.31 -9.79 -10.39
C SER A 448 -21.89 -9.37 -10.77
N LYS A 449 -21.45 -9.68 -12.00
CA LYS A 449 -20.08 -9.49 -12.44
C LYS A 449 -19.91 -8.13 -13.09
N LEU A 450 -18.86 -7.40 -12.68
CA LEU A 450 -18.43 -6.21 -13.40
C LEU A 450 -17.42 -6.55 -14.49
N TYR A 451 -17.51 -5.78 -15.57
CA TYR A 451 -16.60 -5.81 -16.70
C TYR A 451 -15.89 -4.46 -16.87
N PRO A 452 -14.70 -4.42 -17.52
CA PRO A 452 -13.97 -3.16 -17.74
C PRO A 452 -14.79 -2.09 -18.46
N ARG A 453 -15.72 -2.47 -19.35
CA ARG A 453 -16.60 -1.55 -20.07
C ARG A 453 -17.46 -0.67 -19.14
N HIS A 454 -17.87 -1.19 -17.98
CA HIS A 454 -18.61 -0.41 -16.98
C HIS A 454 -17.76 0.72 -16.35
N MET A 455 -16.45 0.70 -16.54
CA MET A 455 -15.55 1.75 -16.03
C MET A 455 -15.04 2.66 -17.14
N LYS A 456 -15.47 2.44 -18.40
CA LYS A 456 -14.90 3.11 -19.56
C LYS A 456 -15.12 4.62 -19.51
N GLU A 457 -16.34 5.08 -19.24
CA GLU A 457 -16.61 6.52 -19.18
C GLU A 457 -15.85 7.20 -18.04
N PHE A 458 -15.68 6.54 -16.90
CA PHE A 458 -14.86 7.05 -15.79
C PHE A 458 -13.37 7.10 -16.16
N HIS A 459 -12.89 6.10 -16.89
CA HIS A 459 -11.53 6.08 -17.43
C HIS A 459 -11.32 7.21 -18.44
N ASP A 460 -12.22 7.37 -19.41
CA ASP A 460 -12.16 8.43 -20.41
C ASP A 460 -12.18 9.81 -19.73
N TRP A 461 -13.06 10.02 -18.73
CA TRP A 461 -13.08 11.24 -17.93
C TRP A 461 -11.74 11.47 -17.22
N PHE A 462 -11.16 10.45 -16.57
CA PHE A 462 -9.86 10.57 -15.91
C PHE A 462 -8.77 10.98 -16.89
N ASP A 463 -8.76 10.38 -18.07
CA ASP A 463 -7.78 10.70 -19.12
C ASP A 463 -7.90 12.18 -19.55
N THR A 464 -9.10 12.77 -19.59
CA THR A 464 -9.24 14.22 -19.86
C THR A 464 -8.56 15.11 -18.81
N LYS A 465 -8.41 14.63 -17.57
CA LYS A 465 -7.85 15.40 -16.45
C LYS A 465 -6.37 15.14 -16.21
N ALA A 466 -5.93 13.89 -16.35
CA ALA A 466 -4.63 13.45 -15.87
C ALA A 466 -3.66 13.02 -16.98
N LYS A 467 -4.14 12.68 -18.19
CA LYS A 467 -3.32 12.06 -19.24
C LYS A 467 -2.12 12.91 -19.69
N SER A 468 -2.26 14.24 -19.68
CA SER A 468 -1.16 15.15 -20.00
C SER A 468 0.04 14.98 -19.07
N LEU A 469 -0.22 14.70 -17.78
CA LEU A 469 0.80 14.46 -16.77
C LEU A 469 1.22 13.00 -16.70
N VAL A 470 0.27 12.06 -16.63
CA VAL A 470 0.56 10.66 -16.29
C VAL A 470 0.74 9.75 -17.51
N GLY A 471 0.39 10.24 -18.70
CA GLY A 471 0.32 9.47 -19.93
C GLY A 471 -0.91 8.56 -19.97
N LYS A 472 -0.93 7.64 -20.95
CA LYS A 472 -2.04 6.69 -21.12
C LYS A 472 -2.15 5.75 -19.92
N THR A 473 -3.38 5.53 -19.49
CA THR A 473 -3.73 4.57 -18.42
C THR A 473 -4.54 3.41 -18.98
N LYS A 474 -4.54 2.30 -18.25
CA LYS A 474 -5.34 1.10 -18.52
C LYS A 474 -6.12 0.69 -17.29
N LEU A 475 -7.27 0.06 -17.49
CA LEU A 475 -8.04 -0.55 -16.42
C LEU A 475 -7.42 -1.88 -16.01
N VAL A 476 -7.17 -2.05 -14.72
CA VAL A 476 -6.65 -3.28 -14.12
C VAL A 476 -7.64 -3.73 -13.06
N ARG A 477 -8.08 -4.99 -13.14
CA ARG A 477 -8.94 -5.60 -12.13
C ARG A 477 -8.15 -5.81 -10.82
N LEU A 478 -8.79 -5.50 -9.69
CA LEU A 478 -8.22 -5.65 -8.34
C LEU A 478 -8.43 -7.03 -7.76
#